data_AF-A0A132A0P0-F1
#
_entry.id   AF-A0A132A0P0-F1
#
_cell.length_a   1.000
_cell.length_b   1.000
_cell.length_c   1.000
_cell.angle_alpha   90.00
_cell.angle_beta   90.00
_cell.angle_gamma   90.00
#
_symmetry.space_group_name_H-M   'P 1'
#
loop_
_entity.id
_entity.type
_entity.pdbx_description
1 polymer ?
#
loop_
_entity_poly.entity_id
_entity_poly.type
_entity_poly.pdbx_seq_one_letter_code
_entity_poly.pdbx_strand_id
1 'polypeptide(L)'
;MSDNNNCVNHVNKNDQIVSTTMFTDEEAEVYDRQIRLWGLQTQQTIRAADILVIGLDGIATEVVKNLVLTGINSITMIDDKLVTKFDMLSNLFTRNQIGLKRAEACQKYVLELNPMVDVKIKDGSLKDLLIDADQSKEYIKQFHVVILVNYDLESSMKLNLICNESNVPFVFACAWGFLSMVFLDLGQDFNENKFITLKQAFARKNLSLKQMRNNSKRDQIKLSKYRSIFASIMTMFNYHRKFDEFPTPCSESNRNEIHEKILSIERETLNELNSSSTVEKNGQISEPLWQSLSRQWHTKIFGHFTFISSIVGGFLAQETIHHIKDLRKELFQNRGYDPMTRPVRNYTHAINVSIYLDVNYIKNLDVQTKILESEGWIRFDENLKWKTIEFGGIEDIRVKVDEVFRPDITLINSADSENVLKRSTHSDLILWFTGEVFWMPAISMKTLCQINLVDWPFDQQTCLFTENSEWDPIESTCEYKMHDYDEGVFYPEVVFGLKLQRKTTIYRYAVYIPVICALLLNLMALFLDVQNKLRFHLSTLTFFTLLIIILYLGAKLGFGSLGLPKVSK
;
A
#
# COMPACT_ATOMS: atom_id res chain seq x y z
N MET A 1 -35.65 32.77 1.68
CA MET A 1 -34.72 32.66 2.82
C MET A 1 -33.85 31.44 2.50
N SER A 2 -32.77 31.62 1.75
CA SER A 2 -31.48 32.17 2.19
C SER A 2 -30.70 31.13 3.00
N ASP A 3 -29.84 30.39 2.31
CA ASP A 3 -28.52 30.05 2.82
C ASP A 3 -27.52 30.02 1.64
N ASN A 4 -26.38 30.67 1.84
CA ASN A 4 -25.35 30.86 0.82
C ASN A 4 -24.35 29.71 0.88
N ASN A 5 -24.28 28.87 -0.16
CA ASN A 5 -23.11 28.01 -0.36
C ASN A 5 -22.09 28.73 -1.24
N ASN A 6 -21.35 29.65 -0.63
CA ASN A 6 -20.13 30.18 -1.22
C ASN A 6 -19.08 29.07 -1.29
N CYS A 7 -18.46 28.87 -2.46
CA CYS A 7 -17.24 28.08 -2.55
C CYS A 7 -16.14 28.74 -1.71
N VAL A 8 -15.72 28.09 -0.62
CA VAL A 8 -14.71 28.65 0.29
C VAL A 8 -13.32 28.44 -0.29
N ASN A 9 -12.68 29.51 -0.75
CA ASN A 9 -11.27 29.54 -1.09
C ASN A 9 -10.41 29.45 0.18
N HIS A 10 -10.28 28.25 0.74
CA HIS A 10 -9.32 27.97 1.82
C HIS A 10 -7.89 27.92 1.26
N VAL A 11 -7.27 29.09 1.11
CA VAL A 11 -5.80 29.18 1.01
C VAL A 11 -5.23 29.07 2.43
N ASN A 12 -5.19 27.86 2.97
CA ASN A 12 -4.49 27.57 4.21
C ASN A 12 -2.98 27.57 3.95
N LYS A 13 -2.36 28.75 4.00
CA LYS A 13 -0.93 28.86 4.30
C LYS A 13 -0.72 28.48 5.76
N ASN A 14 -0.56 27.18 6.04
CA ASN A 14 0.22 26.63 7.17
C ASN A 14 0.17 25.08 7.29
N ASP A 15 -0.14 24.34 6.23
CA ASP A 15 0.19 22.91 6.21
C ASP A 15 1.71 22.79 6.11
N GLN A 16 2.36 22.60 7.26
CA GLN A 16 3.72 22.09 7.30
C GLN A 16 3.72 20.76 6.56
N ILE A 17 4.53 20.68 5.50
CA ILE A 17 4.74 19.46 4.74
C ILE A 17 5.30 18.41 5.70
N VAL A 18 4.41 17.55 6.23
CA VAL A 18 4.81 16.27 6.78
C VAL A 18 5.39 15.53 5.59
N SER A 19 6.71 15.39 5.59
CA SER A 19 7.43 14.77 4.49
C SER A 19 7.09 13.28 4.46
N THR A 20 6.05 12.92 3.71
CA THR A 20 5.89 11.57 3.18
C THR A 20 7.15 11.28 2.36
N THR A 21 8.05 10.50 2.95
CA THR A 21 9.31 10.10 2.33
C THR A 21 8.99 9.25 1.11
N MET A 22 8.99 9.90 -0.07
CA MET A 22 9.01 9.19 -1.34
C MET A 22 10.26 8.32 -1.37
N PHE A 23 10.13 7.12 -1.96
CA PHE A 23 11.27 6.25 -2.21
C PHE A 23 12.31 7.01 -3.02
N THR A 24 13.60 6.83 -2.68
CA THR A 24 14.65 7.16 -3.63
C THR A 24 14.55 6.20 -4.83
N ASP A 25 15.03 6.60 -6.00
CA ASP A 25 14.98 5.74 -7.19
C ASP A 25 15.71 4.40 -6.95
N GLU A 26 16.81 4.42 -6.19
CA GLU A 26 17.56 3.22 -5.77
C GLU A 26 16.74 2.30 -4.85
N GLU A 27 16.01 2.85 -3.87
CA GLU A 27 15.10 2.06 -3.02
C GLU A 27 13.94 1.48 -3.83
N ALA A 28 13.39 2.25 -4.76
CA ALA A 28 12.31 1.81 -5.63
C ALA A 28 12.73 0.63 -6.53
N GLU A 29 13.96 0.62 -7.05
CA GLU A 29 14.51 -0.52 -7.81
C GLU A 29 14.70 -1.77 -6.94
N VAL A 30 15.25 -1.63 -5.73
CA VAL A 30 15.46 -2.77 -4.80
C VAL A 30 14.13 -3.42 -4.42
N TYR A 31 13.09 -2.62 -4.15
CA TYR A 31 11.79 -3.11 -3.70
C TYR A 31 10.74 -3.29 -4.81
N ASP A 32 11.02 -2.99 -6.09
CA ASP A 32 10.07 -3.06 -7.22
C ASP A 32 9.24 -4.36 -7.24
N ARG A 33 9.89 -5.51 -7.03
CA ARG A 33 9.18 -6.80 -6.97
C ARG A 33 8.24 -6.94 -5.77
N GLN A 34 8.60 -6.37 -4.62
CA GLN A 34 7.79 -6.39 -3.40
C GLN A 34 6.63 -5.38 -3.52
N ILE A 35 6.90 -4.19 -4.05
CA ILE A 35 5.92 -3.15 -4.37
C ILE A 35 4.86 -3.69 -5.37
N ARG A 36 5.26 -4.45 -6.40
CA ARG A 36 4.31 -5.13 -7.31
C ARG A 36 3.52 -6.26 -6.66
N LEU A 37 4.04 -6.89 -5.62
CA LEU A 37 3.43 -8.05 -4.95
C LEU A 37 2.43 -7.62 -3.86
N TRP A 38 2.75 -6.56 -3.12
CA TRP A 38 2.00 -6.12 -1.94
C TRP A 38 1.45 -4.69 -2.03
N GLY A 39 1.91 -3.88 -2.98
CA GLY A 39 1.51 -2.47 -3.14
C GLY A 39 2.47 -1.49 -2.46
N LEU A 40 2.49 -0.24 -2.95
CA LEU A 40 3.42 0.79 -2.48
C LEU A 40 3.21 1.16 -1.00
N GLN A 41 1.95 1.35 -0.56
CA GLN A 41 1.66 1.63 0.86
C GLN A 41 2.11 0.49 1.76
N THR A 42 1.88 -0.78 1.37
CA THR A 42 2.38 -1.92 2.14
C THR A 42 3.89 -1.85 2.34
N GLN A 43 4.63 -1.51 1.28
CA GLN A 43 6.06 -1.31 1.38
C GLN A 43 6.41 -0.11 2.27
N GLN A 44 5.60 0.96 2.30
CA GLN A 44 5.77 2.11 3.20
C GLN A 44 5.45 1.76 4.67
N THR A 45 4.41 0.98 4.94
CA THR A 45 4.06 0.48 6.28
C THR A 45 5.14 -0.46 6.81
N ILE A 46 5.65 -1.37 5.96
CA ILE A 46 6.81 -2.20 6.28
C ILE A 46 8.00 -1.28 6.59
N ARG A 47 8.32 -0.31 5.73
CA ARG A 47 9.37 0.71 5.96
C ARG A 47 9.17 1.64 7.15
N ALA A 48 8.00 1.64 7.80
CA ALA A 48 7.74 2.36 9.06
C ALA A 48 7.79 1.42 10.28
N ALA A 49 7.80 0.10 10.08
CA ALA A 49 7.76 -0.88 11.16
C ALA A 49 9.10 -0.96 11.91
N ASP A 50 9.04 -0.64 13.19
CA ASP A 50 10.11 -0.87 14.17
C ASP A 50 9.84 -2.16 14.94
N ILE A 51 10.78 -3.12 14.88
CA ILE A 51 10.59 -4.48 15.44
C ILE A 51 11.63 -4.77 16.52
N LEU A 52 11.18 -5.33 17.64
CA LEU A 52 12.05 -5.81 18.72
C LEU A 52 12.18 -7.34 18.66
N VAL A 53 13.41 -7.86 18.60
CA VAL A 53 13.71 -9.29 18.64
C VAL A 53 14.55 -9.60 19.88
N ILE A 54 14.05 -10.51 20.73
CA ILE A 54 14.68 -10.90 21.99
C ILE A 54 15.05 -12.39 21.93
N GLY A 55 16.35 -12.68 22.07
CA GLY A 55 16.94 -14.01 21.89
C GLY A 55 17.29 -14.26 20.45
N LEU A 56 18.59 -14.34 20.15
CA LEU A 56 19.12 -14.62 18.82
C LEU A 56 19.60 -16.07 18.73
N ASP A 57 18.92 -16.85 17.91
CA ASP A 57 19.26 -18.24 17.60
C ASP A 57 18.89 -18.60 16.15
N GLY A 58 18.93 -19.88 15.80
CA GLY A 58 18.54 -20.34 14.47
C GLY A 58 17.18 -19.81 13.96
N ILE A 59 16.13 -19.79 14.79
CA ILE A 59 14.83 -19.24 14.37
C ILE A 59 14.93 -17.72 14.24
N ALA A 60 15.40 -17.04 15.28
CA ALA A 60 15.41 -15.58 15.31
C ALA A 60 16.27 -14.98 14.18
N THR A 61 17.38 -15.62 13.84
CA THR A 61 18.25 -15.20 12.74
C THR A 61 17.59 -15.35 11.36
N GLU A 62 16.75 -16.38 11.17
CA GLU A 62 15.93 -16.51 9.96
C GLU A 62 14.77 -15.47 9.93
N VAL A 63 14.17 -15.16 11.09
CA VAL A 63 13.18 -14.07 11.23
C VAL A 63 13.81 -12.72 10.85
N VAL A 64 14.91 -12.34 11.51
CA VAL A 64 15.66 -11.10 11.30
C VAL A 64 16.04 -10.94 9.83
N LYS A 65 16.65 -11.97 9.23
CA LYS A 65 16.98 -11.98 7.79
C LYS A 65 15.78 -11.67 6.92
N ASN A 66 14.65 -12.36 7.13
CA ASN A 66 13.47 -12.19 6.29
C ASN A 66 12.85 -10.80 6.44
N LEU A 67 12.72 -10.29 7.67
CA LEU A 67 12.20 -8.94 7.94
C LEU A 67 13.08 -7.83 7.34
N VAL A 68 14.40 -7.98 7.45
CA VAL A 68 15.37 -7.01 6.91
C VAL A 68 15.39 -7.03 5.37
N LEU A 69 15.27 -8.20 4.75
CA LEU A 69 15.12 -8.32 3.29
C LEU A 69 13.78 -7.77 2.77
N THR A 70 12.76 -7.64 3.63
CA THR A 70 11.50 -6.95 3.27
C THR A 70 11.55 -5.44 3.46
N GLY A 71 12.64 -4.88 4.01
CA GLY A 71 12.85 -3.44 4.09
C GLY A 71 12.07 -2.74 5.21
N ILE A 72 12.12 -3.28 6.42
CA ILE A 72 11.58 -2.63 7.63
C ILE A 72 12.34 -1.34 8.02
N ASN A 73 11.76 -0.48 8.87
CA ASN A 73 12.43 0.74 9.33
C ASN A 73 13.69 0.42 10.15
N SER A 74 13.46 -0.21 11.31
CA SER A 74 14.53 -0.58 12.22
C SER A 74 14.25 -1.90 12.91
N ILE A 75 15.32 -2.59 13.27
CA ILE A 75 15.27 -3.82 14.06
C ILE A 75 16.18 -3.68 15.27
N THR A 76 15.61 -3.83 16.46
CA THR A 76 16.36 -3.80 17.72
C THR A 76 16.51 -5.22 18.24
N MET A 77 17.74 -5.61 18.55
CA MET A 77 18.06 -6.95 19.04
C MET A 77 18.55 -6.92 20.49
N ILE A 78 18.06 -7.86 21.29
CA ILE A 78 18.50 -8.12 22.68
C ILE A 78 18.95 -9.58 22.79
N ASP A 79 20.25 -9.81 22.89
CA ASP A 79 20.84 -11.10 23.28
C ASP A 79 22.23 -10.90 23.91
N ASP A 80 22.37 -11.29 25.17
CA ASP A 80 23.58 -11.24 25.99
C ASP A 80 24.49 -12.46 25.84
N LYS A 81 24.01 -13.54 25.21
CA LYS A 81 24.74 -14.81 25.07
C LYS A 81 25.87 -14.69 24.04
N LEU A 82 26.91 -15.48 24.26
CA LEU A 82 28.03 -15.60 23.33
C LEU A 82 27.72 -16.57 22.18
N VAL A 83 28.35 -16.33 21.02
CA VAL A 83 28.32 -17.25 19.88
C VAL A 83 29.10 -18.52 20.23
N THR A 84 28.43 -19.67 20.14
CA THR A 84 28.99 -21.00 20.40
C THR A 84 29.15 -21.81 19.11
N LYS A 85 29.80 -22.98 19.20
CA LYS A 85 29.88 -23.93 18.09
C LYS A 85 28.52 -24.49 17.65
N PHE A 86 27.51 -24.49 18.52
CA PHE A 86 26.16 -24.94 18.15
C PHE A 86 25.42 -23.91 17.30
N ASP A 87 25.73 -22.62 17.47
CA ASP A 87 25.10 -21.54 16.71
C ASP A 87 25.55 -21.54 15.24
N MET A 88 26.70 -22.13 14.93
CA MET A 88 27.16 -22.41 13.55
C MET A 88 26.29 -23.43 12.79
N LEU A 89 25.32 -24.09 13.45
CA LEU A 89 24.31 -24.92 12.78
C LEU A 89 23.19 -24.06 12.15
N SER A 90 23.10 -22.78 12.52
CA SER A 90 22.35 -21.75 11.80
C SER A 90 23.24 -21.12 10.72
N ASN A 91 22.65 -20.66 9.62
CA ASN A 91 23.38 -20.11 8.48
C ASN A 91 24.02 -18.72 8.74
N LEU A 92 23.95 -18.20 9.97
CA LEU A 92 24.37 -16.83 10.29
C LEU A 92 25.79 -16.71 10.85
N PHE A 93 26.18 -17.62 11.75
CA PHE A 93 27.38 -17.43 12.57
C PHE A 93 28.59 -18.20 12.02
N THR A 94 29.68 -17.49 11.79
CA THR A 94 30.95 -18.05 11.31
C THR A 94 31.88 -18.45 12.45
N ARG A 95 32.85 -19.34 12.15
CA ARG A 95 33.85 -19.81 13.12
C ARG A 95 34.68 -18.68 13.75
N ASN A 96 34.84 -17.56 13.05
CA ASN A 96 35.65 -16.42 13.49
C ASN A 96 34.89 -15.50 14.48
N GLN A 97 33.59 -15.71 14.66
CA GLN A 97 32.73 -14.93 15.57
C GLN A 97 32.49 -15.64 16.92
N ILE A 98 33.02 -16.87 17.11
CA ILE A 98 32.88 -17.63 18.36
C ILE A 98 33.44 -16.80 19.52
N GLY A 99 32.63 -16.61 20.57
CA GLY A 99 32.99 -15.82 21.75
C GLY A 99 32.63 -14.32 21.67
N LEU A 100 32.13 -13.81 20.53
CA LEU A 100 31.45 -12.51 20.47
C LEU A 100 30.03 -12.62 21.03
N LYS A 101 29.40 -11.50 21.44
CA LYS A 101 27.95 -11.48 21.69
C LYS A 101 27.19 -11.79 20.40
N ARG A 102 26.09 -12.54 20.51
CA ARG A 102 25.26 -12.91 19.35
C ARG A 102 24.67 -11.70 18.65
N ALA A 103 24.22 -10.69 19.39
CA ALA A 103 23.70 -9.44 18.83
C ALA A 103 24.74 -8.71 17.97
N GLU A 104 25.97 -8.57 18.45
CA GLU A 104 27.08 -7.92 17.74
C GLU A 104 27.50 -8.70 16.47
N ALA A 105 27.52 -10.02 16.55
CA ALA A 105 27.82 -10.88 15.41
C ALA A 105 26.69 -10.88 14.37
N CYS A 106 25.43 -10.78 14.81
CA CYS A 106 24.26 -10.71 13.96
C CYS A 106 24.16 -9.36 13.24
N GLN A 107 24.31 -8.24 13.95
CA GLN A 107 24.22 -6.88 13.40
C GLN A 107 25.10 -6.69 12.16
N LYS A 108 26.36 -7.15 12.20
CA LYS A 108 27.28 -7.04 11.06
C LYS A 108 26.76 -7.73 9.81
N TYR A 109 26.30 -8.97 9.94
CA TYR A 109 25.73 -9.74 8.83
C TYR A 109 24.43 -9.12 8.30
N VAL A 110 23.58 -8.58 9.20
CA VAL A 110 22.30 -7.99 8.82
C VAL A 110 22.48 -6.68 8.05
N LEU A 111 23.45 -5.85 8.46
CA LEU A 111 23.84 -4.64 7.71
C LEU A 111 24.45 -4.96 6.33
N GLU A 112 25.16 -6.08 6.19
CA GLU A 112 25.65 -6.57 4.90
C GLU A 112 24.51 -7.07 3.97
N LEU A 113 23.39 -7.55 4.53
CA LEU A 113 22.22 -7.98 3.75
C LEU A 113 21.40 -6.81 3.19
N ASN A 114 21.17 -5.79 4.01
CA ASN A 114 20.43 -4.60 3.61
C ASN A 114 20.88 -3.37 4.43
N PRO A 115 21.72 -2.48 3.85
CA PRO A 115 22.23 -1.32 4.56
C PRO A 115 21.18 -0.21 4.76
N MET A 116 19.97 -0.35 4.19
CA MET A 116 18.87 0.63 4.32
C MET A 116 18.08 0.46 5.62
N VAL A 117 18.27 -0.63 6.38
CA VAL A 117 17.56 -0.90 7.64
C VAL A 117 18.42 -0.46 8.83
N ASP A 118 17.82 0.25 9.79
CA ASP A 118 18.50 0.67 11.01
C ASP A 118 18.58 -0.50 12.02
N VAL A 119 19.77 -1.09 12.14
CA VAL A 119 20.00 -2.29 12.97
C VAL A 119 20.60 -1.90 14.33
N LYS A 120 19.76 -1.92 15.37
CA LYS A 120 20.12 -1.54 16.75
C LYS A 120 20.40 -2.76 17.62
N ILE A 121 21.32 -2.59 18.57
CA ILE A 121 21.53 -3.52 19.69
C ILE A 121 21.22 -2.79 20.99
N LYS A 122 20.44 -3.40 21.87
CA LYS A 122 20.31 -2.97 23.26
C LYS A 122 21.07 -3.97 24.15
N ASP A 123 22.06 -3.46 24.87
CA ASP A 123 22.77 -4.23 25.90
C ASP A 123 21.84 -4.64 27.03
N GLY A 124 22.09 -5.82 27.59
CA GLY A 124 21.29 -6.44 28.64
C GLY A 124 20.57 -7.71 28.17
N SER A 125 19.86 -8.33 29.11
CA SER A 125 19.07 -9.54 28.92
C SER A 125 17.57 -9.24 29.01
N LEU A 126 16.72 -10.23 28.67
CA LEU A 126 15.29 -10.15 28.96
C LEU A 126 15.00 -9.92 30.46
N LYS A 127 15.85 -10.42 31.36
CA LYS A 127 15.63 -10.25 32.81
C LYS A 127 15.76 -8.77 33.19
N ASP A 128 16.74 -8.08 32.63
CA ASP A 128 16.95 -6.64 32.84
C ASP A 128 15.79 -5.80 32.29
N LEU A 129 15.22 -6.22 31.15
CA LEU A 129 14.01 -5.59 30.59
C LEU A 129 12.77 -5.78 31.49
N LEU A 130 12.72 -6.84 32.31
CA LEU A 130 11.58 -7.20 33.15
C LEU A 130 11.72 -6.75 34.62
N ILE A 131 12.76 -5.99 35.00
CA ILE A 131 12.96 -5.52 36.39
C ILE A 131 11.91 -4.48 36.79
N ASP A 132 11.69 -3.48 35.94
CA ASP A 132 10.75 -2.39 36.16
C ASP A 132 9.69 -2.39 35.05
N ALA A 133 8.50 -2.88 35.37
CA ALA A 133 7.41 -3.07 34.43
C ALA A 133 6.92 -1.76 33.78
N ASP A 134 7.04 -0.61 34.46
CA ASP A 134 6.59 0.66 33.91
C ASP A 134 7.62 1.19 32.90
N GLN A 135 8.91 1.03 33.19
CA GLN A 135 9.97 1.27 32.21
C GLN A 135 9.89 0.28 31.03
N SER A 136 9.55 -1.00 31.26
CA SER A 136 9.32 -1.97 30.18
C SER A 136 8.24 -1.51 29.22
N LYS A 137 7.10 -1.01 29.73
CA LYS A 137 5.96 -0.54 28.93
C LYS A 137 6.33 0.64 28.05
N GLU A 138 6.98 1.66 28.62
CA GLU A 138 7.42 2.83 27.86
C GLU A 138 8.42 2.43 26.76
N TYR A 139 9.34 1.51 27.07
CA TYR A 139 10.28 0.96 26.09
C TYR A 139 9.62 0.08 25.02
N ILE A 140 8.56 -0.68 25.34
CA ILE A 140 7.90 -1.58 24.38
C ILE A 140 6.98 -0.82 23.42
N LYS A 141 6.34 0.27 23.87
CA LYS A 141 5.46 1.11 23.05
C LYS A 141 6.11 1.75 21.82
N GLN A 142 7.44 1.81 21.73
CA GLN A 142 8.13 2.32 20.54
C GLN A 142 8.19 1.28 19.39
N PHE A 143 7.82 0.02 19.64
CA PHE A 143 7.86 -1.06 18.66
C PHE A 143 6.47 -1.43 18.18
N HIS A 144 6.39 -1.81 16.91
CA HIS A 144 5.17 -2.27 16.27
C HIS A 144 4.91 -3.75 16.55
N VAL A 145 5.96 -4.56 16.73
CA VAL A 145 5.88 -5.99 17.08
C VAL A 145 7.06 -6.38 17.99
N VAL A 146 6.79 -7.20 19.00
CA VAL A 146 7.80 -7.82 19.87
C VAL A 146 7.88 -9.33 19.61
N ILE A 147 9.05 -9.82 19.21
CA ILE A 147 9.33 -11.22 18.91
C ILE A 147 10.28 -11.80 19.96
N LEU A 148 9.84 -12.83 20.68
CA LEU A 148 10.59 -13.53 21.71
C LEU A 148 10.89 -14.97 21.26
N VAL A 149 12.16 -15.39 21.32
CA VAL A 149 12.58 -16.70 20.82
C VAL A 149 13.34 -17.52 21.87
N ASN A 150 12.87 -18.75 22.11
CA ASN A 150 13.50 -19.75 22.98
C ASN A 150 13.85 -19.26 24.40
N TYR A 151 12.95 -18.46 24.99
CA TYR A 151 12.96 -18.08 26.41
C TYR A 151 12.00 -18.91 27.25
N ASP A 152 12.18 -18.83 28.57
CA ASP A 152 11.38 -19.52 29.56
C ASP A 152 9.92 -19.04 29.58
N LEU A 153 9.00 -19.93 29.94
CA LEU A 153 7.57 -19.64 29.89
C LEU A 153 7.16 -18.54 30.87
N GLU A 154 7.82 -18.42 32.03
CA GLU A 154 7.49 -17.39 33.03
C GLU A 154 7.81 -15.98 32.52
N SER A 155 9.03 -15.75 32.03
CA SER A 155 9.42 -14.48 31.40
C SER A 155 8.64 -14.22 30.11
N SER A 156 8.32 -15.26 29.34
CA SER A 156 7.47 -15.12 28.15
C SER A 156 6.05 -14.64 28.49
N MET A 157 5.44 -15.18 29.55
CA MET A 157 4.13 -14.73 30.03
C MET A 157 4.16 -13.31 30.60
N LYS A 158 5.21 -12.96 31.36
CA LYS A 158 5.39 -11.58 31.87
C LYS A 158 5.53 -10.58 30.72
N LEU A 159 6.35 -10.89 29.72
CA LEU A 159 6.52 -10.03 28.55
C LEU A 159 5.20 -9.91 27.74
N ASN A 160 4.48 -11.01 27.54
CA ASN A 160 3.18 -10.97 26.85
C ASN A 160 2.17 -10.05 27.55
N LEU A 161 2.08 -10.11 28.89
CA LEU A 161 1.21 -9.22 29.66
C LEU A 161 1.58 -7.75 29.45
N ILE A 162 2.87 -7.41 29.48
CA ILE A 162 3.37 -6.04 29.25
C ILE A 162 3.06 -5.57 27.81
N CYS A 163 3.23 -6.44 26.81
CA CYS A 163 2.89 -6.14 25.42
C CYS A 163 1.38 -5.91 25.24
N ASN A 164 0.53 -6.76 25.82
CA ASN A 164 -0.94 -6.65 25.78
C ASN A 164 -1.43 -5.38 26.48
N GLU A 165 -0.91 -5.05 27.67
CA GLU A 165 -1.17 -3.78 28.37
C GLU A 165 -0.67 -2.54 27.58
N SER A 166 0.29 -2.72 26.69
CA SER A 166 0.83 -1.66 25.80
C SER A 166 0.15 -1.62 24.44
N ASN A 167 -0.78 -2.54 24.15
CA ASN A 167 -1.40 -2.78 22.85
C ASN A 167 -0.39 -3.03 21.70
N VAL A 168 0.70 -3.74 22.00
CA VAL A 168 1.73 -4.14 21.02
C VAL A 168 1.62 -5.65 20.76
N PRO A 169 1.47 -6.10 19.50
CA PRO A 169 1.51 -7.51 19.13
C PRO A 169 2.75 -8.25 19.67
N PHE A 170 2.51 -9.41 20.28
CA PHE A 170 3.53 -10.29 20.84
C PHE A 170 3.59 -11.62 20.11
N VAL A 171 4.81 -12.02 19.77
CA VAL A 171 5.11 -13.23 19.02
C VAL A 171 6.11 -14.05 19.83
N PHE A 172 5.75 -15.28 20.19
CA PHE A 172 6.66 -16.21 20.87
C PHE A 172 6.91 -17.44 20.01
N ALA A 173 8.17 -17.87 19.93
CA ALA A 173 8.56 -19.08 19.21
C ALA A 173 9.62 -19.89 19.95
N CYS A 174 9.55 -21.21 19.82
CA CYS A 174 10.55 -22.11 20.37
C CYS A 174 10.73 -23.37 19.50
N ALA A 175 11.89 -24.01 19.58
CA ALA A 175 12.18 -25.26 18.89
C ALA A 175 13.03 -26.23 19.70
N TRP A 176 12.72 -27.51 19.54
CA TRP A 176 13.36 -28.64 20.20
C TRP A 176 13.59 -29.74 19.17
N GLY A 177 14.72 -29.69 18.47
CA GLY A 177 15.02 -30.61 17.40
C GLY A 177 14.08 -30.44 16.21
N PHE A 178 13.24 -31.47 15.99
CA PHE A 178 12.26 -31.54 14.91
C PHE A 178 10.89 -30.94 15.29
N LEU A 179 10.72 -30.55 16.56
CA LEU A 179 9.49 -29.94 17.07
C LEU A 179 9.69 -28.44 17.20
N SER A 180 8.63 -27.68 16.96
CA SER A 180 8.57 -26.25 17.23
C SER A 180 7.17 -25.85 17.65
N MET A 181 7.06 -24.73 18.35
CA MET A 181 5.79 -24.11 18.71
C MET A 181 5.88 -22.62 18.46
N VAL A 182 4.77 -22.05 17.97
CA VAL A 182 4.60 -20.62 17.77
C VAL A 182 3.31 -20.22 18.48
N PHE A 183 3.38 -19.11 19.21
CA PHE A 183 2.27 -18.46 19.87
C PHE A 183 2.22 -17.00 19.39
N LEU A 184 1.02 -16.54 19.06
CA LEU A 184 0.75 -15.19 18.57
C LEU A 184 -0.33 -14.59 19.48
N ASP A 185 -0.02 -13.47 20.13
CA ASP A 185 -0.98 -12.63 20.82
C ASP A 185 -1.06 -11.30 20.08
N LEU A 186 -2.14 -11.11 19.33
CA LEU A 186 -2.35 -9.96 18.44
C LEU A 186 -3.28 -8.92 19.09
N GLY A 187 -3.45 -8.98 20.43
CA GLY A 187 -4.32 -8.09 21.18
C GLY A 187 -5.78 -8.54 21.23
N GLN A 188 -6.61 -7.75 21.93
CA GLN A 188 -8.00 -8.13 22.23
C GLN A 188 -8.90 -8.14 21.00
N ASP A 189 -8.65 -7.24 20.04
CA ASP A 189 -9.47 -7.06 18.83
C ASP A 189 -9.36 -8.23 17.82
N PHE A 190 -8.37 -9.11 17.96
CA PHE A 190 -8.24 -10.34 17.15
C PHE A 190 -9.17 -11.50 17.61
N ASN A 191 -9.91 -11.33 18.71
CA ASN A 191 -10.67 -12.41 19.36
C ASN A 191 -12.11 -12.62 18.84
N GLU A 192 -12.30 -12.83 17.54
CA GLU A 192 -13.52 -13.56 17.07
C GLU A 192 -13.40 -15.08 17.25
N ASN A 193 -12.18 -15.61 17.39
CA ASN A 193 -11.92 -17.04 17.53
C ASN A 193 -12.01 -17.53 18.98
N LYS A 194 -13.18 -18.06 19.38
CA LYS A 194 -13.34 -18.78 20.66
C LYS A 194 -12.30 -19.90 20.80
N PHE A 195 -11.44 -19.81 21.81
CA PHE A 195 -10.51 -20.88 22.18
C PHE A 195 -11.26 -22.20 22.43
N ILE A 196 -10.86 -23.25 21.71
CA ILE A 196 -11.47 -24.58 21.78
C ILE A 196 -10.63 -25.45 22.72
N THR A 197 -11.27 -26.05 23.73
CA THR A 197 -10.55 -26.96 24.65
C THR A 197 -9.95 -28.16 23.89
N LEU A 198 -8.82 -28.70 24.35
CA LEU A 198 -8.15 -29.84 23.70
C LEU A 198 -9.10 -31.01 23.42
N LYS A 199 -9.99 -31.33 24.36
CA LYS A 199 -11.03 -32.37 24.23
C LYS A 199 -11.99 -32.08 23.06
N GLN A 200 -12.42 -30.82 22.89
CA GLN A 200 -13.26 -30.40 21.76
C GLN A 200 -12.47 -30.32 20.44
N ALA A 201 -11.20 -29.90 20.46
CA ALA A 201 -10.35 -29.83 19.29
C ALA A 201 -10.13 -31.23 18.68
N PHE A 202 -9.69 -32.20 19.47
CA PHE A 202 -9.50 -33.58 19.01
C PHE A 202 -10.80 -34.37 18.80
N ALA A 203 -11.96 -33.86 19.24
CA ALA A 203 -13.27 -34.38 18.85
C ALA A 203 -13.68 -33.99 17.42
N ARG A 204 -13.18 -32.85 16.90
CA ARG A 204 -13.34 -32.48 15.49
C ARG A 204 -12.47 -33.41 14.63
N LYS A 205 -13.10 -34.40 13.97
CA LYS A 205 -12.42 -35.47 13.23
C LYS A 205 -11.44 -34.97 12.15
N ASN A 206 -11.72 -33.81 11.56
CA ASN A 206 -10.89 -33.14 10.57
C ASN A 206 -10.71 -31.68 10.99
N LEU A 207 -9.48 -31.14 10.89
CA LEU A 207 -9.32 -29.70 10.72
C LEU A 207 -9.48 -29.40 9.22
N SER A 208 -10.38 -28.48 8.88
CA SER A 208 -10.30 -27.80 7.60
C SER A 208 -9.59 -26.48 7.82
N LEU A 209 -8.36 -26.35 7.33
CA LEU A 209 -7.62 -25.07 7.28
C LEU A 209 -8.23 -24.09 6.24
N LYS A 210 -9.34 -24.48 5.60
CA LYS A 210 -10.18 -23.65 4.74
C LYS A 210 -11.65 -23.98 5.01
N GLN A 211 -12.31 -23.28 5.93
CA GLN A 211 -13.77 -23.08 5.80
C GLN A 211 -14.05 -21.87 4.91
N MET A 212 -13.57 -21.97 3.68
CA MET A 212 -14.01 -21.25 2.49
C MET A 212 -14.16 -22.32 1.40
N ARG A 213 -15.40 -22.47 0.92
CA ARG A 213 -15.96 -23.39 -0.11
C ARG A 213 -15.01 -24.32 -0.89
N ASN A 214 -15.43 -25.59 -0.99
CA ASN A 214 -15.01 -26.61 -1.96
C ASN A 214 -13.54 -27.09 -1.92
N ASN A 215 -13.15 -27.76 -0.82
CA ASN A 215 -11.91 -28.54 -0.77
C ASN A 215 -12.11 -30.02 -1.17
N SER A 216 -11.06 -30.62 -1.72
CA SER A 216 -11.00 -32.02 -2.11
C SER A 216 -10.82 -32.94 -0.89
N LYS A 217 -10.99 -34.26 -1.06
CA LYS A 217 -10.68 -35.25 0.00
C LYS A 217 -9.19 -35.26 0.42
N ARG A 218 -8.27 -34.63 -0.34
CA ARG A 218 -6.84 -34.57 0.01
C ARG A 218 -6.53 -33.53 1.09
N ASP A 219 -7.37 -32.53 1.27
CA ASP A 219 -7.11 -31.37 2.15
C ASP A 219 -7.58 -31.57 3.60
N GLN A 220 -8.17 -32.73 3.92
CA GLN A 220 -8.70 -33.04 5.26
C GLN A 220 -7.64 -33.71 6.14
N ILE A 221 -6.97 -32.92 6.97
CA ILE A 221 -5.98 -33.40 7.93
C ILE A 221 -6.69 -33.99 9.15
N LYS A 222 -6.51 -35.30 9.38
CA LYS A 222 -7.06 -36.02 10.55
C LYS A 222 -6.25 -35.73 11.80
N LEU A 223 -6.84 -35.03 12.77
CA LEU A 223 -6.19 -34.65 14.04
C LEU A 223 -5.66 -35.84 14.85
N SER A 224 -6.26 -37.03 14.72
CA SER A 224 -5.80 -38.24 15.40
C SER A 224 -4.33 -38.59 15.09
N LYS A 225 -3.79 -38.18 13.93
CA LYS A 225 -2.39 -38.41 13.56
C LYS A 225 -1.37 -37.52 14.29
N TYR A 226 -1.82 -36.43 14.91
CA TYR A 226 -0.95 -35.43 15.55
C TYR A 226 -0.93 -35.56 17.08
N ARG A 227 -1.68 -36.51 17.65
CA ARG A 227 -1.73 -36.72 19.11
C ARG A 227 -0.35 -36.97 19.72
N SER A 228 0.48 -37.76 19.06
CA SER A 228 1.84 -38.07 19.54
C SER A 228 2.78 -36.86 19.44
N ILE A 229 2.68 -36.07 18.36
CA ILE A 229 3.39 -34.79 18.22
C ILE A 229 2.99 -33.82 19.34
N PHE A 230 1.68 -33.70 19.60
CA PHE A 230 1.15 -32.84 20.65
C PHE A 230 1.55 -33.31 22.05
N ALA A 231 1.56 -34.62 22.31
CA ALA A 231 2.04 -35.20 23.57
C ALA A 231 3.53 -34.92 23.79
N SER A 232 4.37 -34.99 22.74
CA SER A 232 5.79 -34.60 22.82
C SER A 232 5.96 -33.10 23.09
N ILE A 233 5.18 -32.23 22.45
CA ILE A 233 5.17 -30.78 22.75
C ILE A 233 4.76 -30.52 24.21
N MET A 234 3.69 -31.16 24.69
CA MET A 234 3.25 -31.05 26.08
C MET A 234 4.30 -31.58 27.07
N THR A 235 5.01 -32.65 26.72
CA THR A 235 6.14 -33.19 27.50
C THR A 235 7.26 -32.16 27.63
N MET A 236 7.57 -31.40 26.56
CA MET A 236 8.55 -30.32 26.61
C MET A 236 8.11 -29.16 27.51
N PHE A 237 6.83 -28.77 27.48
CA PHE A 237 6.29 -27.76 28.40
C PHE A 237 6.29 -28.23 29.86
N ASN A 238 5.94 -29.48 30.12
CA ASN A 238 6.00 -30.07 31.46
C ASN A 238 7.45 -30.21 31.97
N TYR A 239 8.42 -30.49 31.08
CA TYR A 239 9.85 -30.45 31.41
C TYR A 239 10.27 -29.04 31.80
N HIS A 240 9.98 -28.05 30.95
CA HIS A 240 10.32 -26.67 31.22
C HIS A 240 9.72 -26.21 32.56
N ARG A 241 8.42 -26.46 32.80
CA ARG A 241 7.74 -26.09 34.05
C ARG A 241 8.30 -26.75 35.32
N LYS A 242 9.10 -27.81 35.18
CA LYS A 242 9.68 -28.58 36.31
C LYS A 242 11.15 -28.21 36.59
N PHE A 243 11.85 -27.60 35.63
CA PHE A 243 13.28 -27.32 35.71
C PHE A 243 13.67 -25.88 35.35
N ASP A 244 12.72 -25.06 34.87
CA ASP A 244 12.89 -23.67 34.38
C ASP A 244 13.98 -23.49 33.32
N GLU A 245 14.28 -24.56 32.59
CA GLU A 245 15.21 -24.58 31.47
C GLU A 245 14.71 -25.50 30.34
N PHE A 246 15.15 -25.23 29.11
CA PHE A 246 15.02 -26.17 27.99
C PHE A 246 16.21 -27.14 27.96
N PRO A 247 16.02 -28.39 27.48
CA PRO A 247 17.06 -29.40 27.49
C PRO A 247 18.21 -29.13 26.50
N THR A 248 19.24 -28.43 26.96
CA THR A 248 20.46 -28.11 26.19
C THR A 248 21.66 -28.96 26.63
N PRO A 249 22.41 -29.58 25.69
CA PRO A 249 23.54 -30.45 26.05
C PRO A 249 24.86 -29.68 26.25
N CYS A 250 25.47 -29.77 27.43
CA CYS A 250 26.85 -29.30 27.64
C CYS A 250 27.91 -30.42 27.53
N SER A 251 27.53 -31.68 27.75
CA SER A 251 28.43 -32.85 27.72
C SER A 251 27.70 -34.13 27.30
N GLU A 252 28.42 -35.25 27.11
CA GLU A 252 27.79 -36.57 26.92
C GLU A 252 27.14 -37.11 28.18
N SER A 253 27.73 -36.86 29.35
CA SER A 253 27.13 -37.27 30.63
C SER A 253 25.80 -36.54 30.88
N ASN A 254 25.75 -35.23 30.63
CA ASN A 254 24.52 -34.43 30.78
C ASN A 254 23.43 -34.86 29.79
N ARG A 255 23.80 -35.31 28.58
CA ARG A 255 22.81 -35.81 27.59
C ARG A 255 22.04 -37.02 28.11
N ASN A 256 22.71 -37.95 28.81
CA ASN A 256 22.06 -39.13 29.39
C ASN A 256 21.17 -38.76 30.59
N GLU A 257 21.59 -37.80 31.43
CA GLU A 257 20.79 -37.33 32.55
C GLU A 257 19.51 -36.62 32.08
N ILE A 258 19.63 -35.71 31.11
CA ILE A 258 18.48 -34.99 30.53
C ILE A 258 17.53 -35.96 29.82
N HIS A 259 18.07 -36.98 29.15
CA HIS A 259 17.28 -38.04 28.50
C HIS A 259 16.38 -38.79 29.50
N GLU A 260 16.92 -39.23 30.65
CA GLU A 260 16.13 -39.91 31.69
C GLU A 260 15.10 -38.97 32.33
N LYS A 261 15.45 -37.70 32.57
CA LYS A 261 14.49 -36.68 33.04
C LYS A 261 13.30 -36.57 32.07
N ILE A 262 13.55 -36.49 30.77
CA ILE A 262 12.48 -36.39 29.75
C ILE A 262 11.64 -37.66 29.66
N LEU A 263 12.25 -38.84 29.71
CA LEU A 263 11.51 -40.11 29.76
C LEU A 263 10.60 -40.20 30.98
N SER A 264 10.99 -39.64 32.13
CA SER A 264 10.14 -39.59 33.32
C SER A 264 8.89 -38.71 33.10
N ILE A 265 9.08 -37.53 32.51
CA ILE A 265 8.00 -36.56 32.25
C ILE A 265 7.12 -37.00 31.08
N GLU A 266 7.65 -37.70 30.07
CA GLU A 266 6.86 -38.27 28.98
C GLU A 266 5.85 -39.29 29.52
N ARG A 267 6.26 -40.14 30.47
CA ARG A 267 5.38 -41.10 31.15
C ARG A 267 4.32 -40.38 31.99
N GLU A 268 4.71 -39.36 32.77
CA GLU A 268 3.82 -38.52 33.57
C GLU A 268 2.74 -37.87 32.68
N THR A 269 3.16 -37.19 31.62
CA THR A 269 2.29 -36.49 30.64
C THR A 269 1.36 -37.45 29.89
N LEU A 270 1.85 -38.63 29.46
CA LEU A 270 1.03 -39.64 28.80
C LEU A 270 -0.02 -40.25 29.76
N ASN A 271 0.30 -40.39 31.05
CA ASN A 271 -0.66 -40.87 32.06
C ASN A 271 -1.77 -39.83 32.30
N GLU A 272 -1.45 -38.54 32.40
CA GLU A 272 -2.43 -37.44 32.51
C GLU A 272 -3.35 -37.37 31.28
N LEU A 273 -2.78 -37.42 30.07
CA LEU A 273 -3.54 -37.33 28.82
C LEU A 273 -4.46 -38.56 28.59
N ASN A 274 -4.01 -39.76 28.99
CA ASN A 274 -4.85 -40.96 28.89
C ASN A 274 -5.89 -41.07 30.02
N SER A 275 -5.58 -40.66 31.26
CA SER A 275 -6.55 -40.69 32.36
C SER A 275 -7.73 -39.73 32.15
N SER A 276 -7.49 -38.57 31.53
CA SER A 276 -8.51 -37.57 31.17
C SER A 276 -9.35 -37.92 29.93
N SER A 277 -9.02 -39.02 29.22
CA SER A 277 -9.67 -39.43 27.96
C SER A 277 -10.31 -40.82 27.98
N THR A 278 -10.51 -41.40 29.16
CA THR A 278 -11.28 -42.63 29.36
C THR A 278 -12.75 -42.44 28.95
N VAL A 279 -13.09 -42.91 27.75
CA VAL A 279 -14.46 -43.20 27.35
C VAL A 279 -14.60 -44.71 27.30
N GLU A 280 -15.30 -45.28 28.28
CA GLU A 280 -15.63 -46.70 28.25
C GLU A 280 -16.44 -47.03 26.98
N LYS A 281 -15.89 -47.90 26.14
CA LYS A 281 -16.62 -48.55 25.06
C LYS A 281 -16.43 -50.05 25.14
N ASN A 282 -17.45 -50.70 25.70
CA ASN A 282 -17.78 -52.11 25.48
C ASN A 282 -16.63 -53.11 25.69
N GLY A 283 -15.97 -53.07 26.85
CA GLY A 283 -15.24 -54.22 27.41
C GLY A 283 -14.03 -54.76 26.65
N GLN A 284 -13.56 -54.09 25.60
CA GLN A 284 -12.31 -54.40 24.92
C GLN A 284 -11.22 -53.44 25.36
N ILE A 285 -10.00 -53.96 25.56
CA ILE A 285 -8.83 -53.17 25.93
C ILE A 285 -8.48 -52.28 24.74
N SER A 286 -8.93 -51.02 24.79
CA SER A 286 -8.53 -49.99 23.83
C SER A 286 -7.02 -49.76 23.94
N GLU A 287 -6.35 -49.67 22.79
CA GLU A 287 -5.01 -49.06 22.75
C GLU A 287 -5.05 -47.66 23.37
N PRO A 288 -3.96 -47.20 24.02
CA PRO A 288 -3.90 -45.87 24.62
C PRO A 288 -4.09 -44.80 23.53
N LEU A 289 -4.95 -43.81 23.84
CA LEU A 289 -5.37 -42.77 22.91
C LEU A 289 -4.22 -41.83 22.53
N TRP A 290 -3.30 -41.64 23.48
CA TRP A 290 -2.06 -40.87 23.35
C TRP A 290 -0.86 -41.81 23.45
N GLN A 291 0.08 -41.65 22.52
CA GLN A 291 1.26 -42.51 22.36
C GLN A 291 2.49 -41.64 22.07
N SER A 292 3.68 -42.14 22.38
CA SER A 292 4.95 -41.47 22.06
C SER A 292 5.14 -41.28 20.55
N LEU A 293 5.82 -40.20 20.15
CA LEU A 293 6.07 -39.86 18.74
C LEU A 293 7.00 -40.85 18.03
N SER A 294 8.00 -41.38 18.74
CA SER A 294 8.84 -42.51 18.31
C SER A 294 9.72 -42.98 19.47
N ARG A 295 10.29 -44.19 19.41
CA ARG A 295 11.17 -44.71 20.49
C ARG A 295 12.43 -43.88 20.79
N GLN A 296 12.76 -42.86 19.99
CA GLN A 296 14.01 -42.08 20.12
C GLN A 296 13.83 -40.57 19.86
N TRP A 297 12.61 -40.01 19.90
CA TRP A 297 12.43 -38.58 19.56
C TRP A 297 13.20 -37.65 20.51
N HIS A 298 13.23 -38.01 21.80
CA HIS A 298 13.97 -37.34 22.88
C HIS A 298 15.51 -37.33 22.68
N THR A 299 16.10 -38.13 21.78
CA THR A 299 17.55 -38.05 21.49
C THR A 299 17.89 -36.95 20.49
N LYS A 300 16.87 -36.38 19.82
CA LYS A 300 17.02 -35.44 18.71
C LYS A 300 16.59 -34.01 19.03
N ILE A 301 16.13 -33.75 20.25
CA ILE A 301 15.64 -32.43 20.72
C ILE A 301 16.75 -31.40 20.93
N PHE A 302 18.00 -31.85 21.08
CA PHE A 302 19.10 -31.13 21.69
C PHE A 302 19.75 -30.01 20.85
N GLY A 303 19.11 -29.58 19.76
CA GLY A 303 19.64 -28.54 18.88
C GLY A 303 18.60 -28.00 17.91
N HIS A 304 18.86 -26.81 17.38
CA HIS A 304 18.02 -26.17 16.38
C HIS A 304 18.45 -26.63 14.99
N PHE A 305 17.60 -27.39 14.29
CA PHE A 305 17.88 -27.76 12.90
C PHE A 305 17.57 -26.59 11.97
N THR A 306 18.48 -26.33 11.02
CA THR A 306 18.40 -25.20 10.08
C THR A 306 17.08 -25.18 9.31
N PHE A 307 16.56 -26.34 8.88
CA PHE A 307 15.30 -26.40 8.13
C PHE A 307 14.06 -26.11 8.99
N ILE A 308 14.04 -26.49 10.28
CA ILE A 308 12.96 -26.07 11.20
C ILE A 308 13.05 -24.57 11.40
N SER A 309 14.26 -24.05 11.61
CA SER A 309 14.53 -22.63 11.80
C SER A 309 14.06 -21.80 10.60
N SER A 310 14.34 -22.23 9.37
CA SER A 310 13.86 -21.55 8.16
C SER A 310 12.35 -21.64 7.95
N ILE A 311 11.72 -22.77 8.27
CA ILE A 311 10.24 -22.91 8.16
C ILE A 311 9.56 -22.01 9.20
N VAL A 312 9.99 -22.07 10.45
CA VAL A 312 9.40 -21.30 11.55
C VAL A 312 9.72 -19.81 11.38
N GLY A 313 10.97 -19.44 11.13
CA GLY A 313 11.36 -18.05 10.92
C GLY A 313 10.77 -17.42 9.65
N GLY A 314 10.58 -18.22 8.59
CA GLY A 314 9.82 -17.82 7.41
C GLY A 314 8.35 -17.56 7.71
N PHE A 315 7.69 -18.47 8.44
CA PHE A 315 6.31 -18.30 8.88
C PHE A 315 6.14 -17.06 9.77
N LEU A 316 6.99 -16.90 10.80
CA LEU A 316 6.93 -15.77 11.73
C LEU A 316 7.10 -14.41 11.03
N ALA A 317 8.09 -14.28 10.15
CA ALA A 317 8.28 -13.06 9.37
C ALA A 317 7.09 -12.80 8.45
N GLN A 318 6.51 -13.84 7.83
CA GLN A 318 5.32 -13.69 7.00
C GLN A 318 4.09 -13.25 7.79
N GLU A 319 3.79 -13.85 8.95
CA GLU A 319 2.64 -13.46 9.78
C GLU A 319 2.79 -12.04 10.32
N THR A 320 4.02 -11.63 10.70
CA THR A 320 4.37 -10.25 11.09
C THR A 320 4.01 -9.23 9.99
N ILE A 321 4.03 -9.64 8.72
CA ILE A 321 3.72 -8.81 7.54
C ILE A 321 2.25 -9.00 7.07
N HIS A 322 1.55 -10.05 7.51
CA HIS A 322 0.31 -10.51 6.86
C HIS A 322 -0.91 -9.59 7.05
N HIS A 323 -0.92 -8.74 8.08
CA HIS A 323 -2.07 -7.92 8.50
C HIS A 323 -2.76 -7.15 7.36
N ILE A 324 -2.02 -6.70 6.34
CA ILE A 324 -2.54 -5.92 5.20
C ILE A 324 -3.34 -6.79 4.21
N LYS A 325 -3.01 -8.09 4.09
CA LYS A 325 -3.68 -9.01 3.17
C LYS A 325 -5.07 -9.43 3.67
N ASP A 326 -5.25 -9.48 4.98
CA ASP A 326 -6.55 -9.80 5.58
C ASP A 326 -7.54 -8.63 5.45
N LEU A 327 -7.09 -7.37 5.51
CA LEU A 327 -7.91 -6.19 5.20
C LEU A 327 -8.52 -6.27 3.79
N ARG A 328 -7.70 -6.51 2.74
CA ARG A 328 -8.22 -6.64 1.36
C ARG A 328 -9.21 -7.79 1.22
N LYS A 329 -8.95 -8.92 1.88
CA LYS A 329 -9.84 -10.08 1.84
C LYS A 329 -11.18 -9.80 2.54
N GLU A 330 -11.13 -9.11 3.67
CA GLU A 330 -12.31 -8.69 4.42
C GLU A 330 -13.18 -7.72 3.61
N LEU A 331 -12.58 -6.65 3.07
CA LEU A 331 -13.27 -5.63 2.28
C LEU A 331 -13.95 -6.20 1.02
N PHE A 332 -13.23 -6.98 0.21
CA PHE A 332 -13.71 -7.39 -1.11
C PHE A 332 -14.39 -8.77 -1.15
N GLN A 333 -14.00 -9.72 -0.30
CA GLN A 333 -14.52 -11.09 -0.37
C GLN A 333 -15.54 -11.39 0.75
N ASN A 334 -15.18 -11.15 2.01
CA ASN A 334 -16.03 -11.54 3.13
C ASN A 334 -17.32 -10.71 3.21
N ARG A 335 -17.23 -9.40 2.92
CA ARG A 335 -18.39 -8.49 2.85
C ARG A 335 -19.24 -8.67 1.60
N GLY A 336 -18.83 -9.50 0.64
CA GLY A 336 -19.57 -9.78 -0.59
C GLY A 336 -19.71 -8.54 -1.49
N TYR A 337 -18.63 -7.77 -1.62
CA TYR A 337 -18.63 -6.54 -2.41
C TYR A 337 -18.80 -6.84 -3.92
N ASP A 338 -19.69 -6.09 -4.57
CA ASP A 338 -19.93 -6.16 -6.02
C ASP A 338 -19.70 -4.78 -6.64
N PRO A 339 -18.64 -4.58 -7.46
CA PRO A 339 -18.33 -3.30 -8.09
C PRO A 339 -19.40 -2.85 -9.10
N MET A 340 -20.32 -3.72 -9.52
CA MET A 340 -21.46 -3.33 -10.37
C MET A 340 -22.61 -2.70 -9.57
N THR A 341 -22.57 -2.74 -8.23
CA THR A 341 -23.62 -2.20 -7.37
C THR A 341 -23.25 -0.84 -6.77
N ARG A 342 -24.22 0.09 -6.73
CA ARG A 342 -24.01 1.39 -6.08
C ARG A 342 -23.71 1.18 -4.58
N PRO A 343 -22.63 1.77 -4.00
CA PRO A 343 -22.20 1.55 -2.62
C PRO A 343 -23.08 2.26 -1.56
N VAL A 344 -24.39 2.00 -1.58
CA VAL A 344 -25.36 2.55 -0.62
C VAL A 344 -26.08 1.44 0.15
N ARG A 345 -26.11 1.56 1.48
CA ARG A 345 -26.90 0.65 2.34
C ARG A 345 -28.41 0.82 2.17
N ASN A 346 -28.84 1.99 1.73
CA ASN A 346 -30.23 2.32 1.46
C ASN A 346 -30.34 2.82 0.02
N TYR A 347 -31.11 2.12 -0.81
CA TYR A 347 -31.24 2.38 -2.25
C TYR A 347 -31.73 3.79 -2.59
N THR A 348 -32.45 4.43 -1.66
CA THR A 348 -32.99 5.80 -1.79
C THR A 348 -31.93 6.89 -1.67
N HIS A 349 -30.76 6.59 -1.10
CA HIS A 349 -29.73 7.59 -0.90
C HIS A 349 -28.95 7.83 -2.19
N ALA A 350 -28.72 9.11 -2.49
CA ALA A 350 -27.79 9.53 -3.53
C ALA A 350 -26.34 9.33 -3.06
N ILE A 351 -25.42 9.21 -4.02
CA ILE A 351 -23.98 9.23 -3.77
C ILE A 351 -23.48 10.61 -4.20
N ASN A 352 -22.75 11.30 -3.32
CA ASN A 352 -22.17 12.59 -3.65
C ASN A 352 -20.86 12.37 -4.43
N VAL A 353 -20.86 12.69 -5.72
CA VAL A 353 -19.67 12.58 -6.57
C VAL A 353 -19.08 13.96 -6.78
N SER A 354 -18.00 14.28 -6.07
CA SER A 354 -17.31 15.57 -6.16
C SER A 354 -16.28 15.55 -7.29
N ILE A 355 -16.72 15.88 -8.51
CA ILE A 355 -15.83 16.01 -9.67
C ILE A 355 -15.02 17.31 -9.54
N TYR A 356 -13.71 17.15 -9.38
CA TYR A 356 -12.74 18.20 -9.63
C TYR A 356 -12.22 18.03 -11.06
N LEU A 357 -11.68 19.09 -11.64
CA LEU A 357 -10.93 19.06 -12.89
C LEU A 357 -9.68 19.92 -12.69
N ASP A 358 -8.59 19.27 -12.32
CA ASP A 358 -7.28 19.91 -12.17
C ASP A 358 -6.54 19.81 -13.51
N VAL A 359 -6.27 20.92 -14.20
CA VAL A 359 -5.76 20.90 -15.58
C VAL A 359 -4.28 21.30 -15.62
N ASN A 360 -3.41 20.34 -15.88
CA ASN A 360 -1.95 20.53 -15.82
C ASN A 360 -1.44 21.43 -16.96
N TYR A 361 -1.85 21.17 -18.20
CA TYR A 361 -1.52 22.00 -19.37
C TYR A 361 -2.50 21.77 -20.54
N ILE A 362 -2.65 22.78 -21.42
CA ILE A 362 -3.17 22.54 -22.78
C ILE A 362 -2.04 22.01 -23.63
N LYS A 363 -2.31 20.86 -24.24
CA LYS A 363 -1.47 20.26 -25.27
C LYS A 363 -1.65 20.92 -26.64
N ASN A 364 -2.89 21.26 -27.01
CA ASN A 364 -3.19 22.04 -28.22
C ASN A 364 -4.57 22.71 -28.14
N LEU A 365 -4.73 23.89 -28.75
CA LEU A 365 -6.02 24.48 -29.12
C LEU A 365 -5.99 24.74 -30.62
N ASP A 366 -6.55 23.81 -31.40
CA ASP A 366 -6.59 23.92 -32.85
C ASP A 366 -7.76 24.81 -33.28
N VAL A 367 -7.43 25.99 -33.80
CA VAL A 367 -8.39 26.99 -34.27
C VAL A 367 -9.13 26.51 -35.54
N GLN A 368 -8.53 25.65 -36.36
CA GLN A 368 -9.15 25.14 -37.59
C GLN A 368 -10.21 24.07 -37.27
N THR A 369 -9.84 23.07 -36.46
CA THR A 369 -10.74 21.96 -36.11
C THR A 369 -11.65 22.26 -34.92
N LYS A 370 -11.40 23.35 -34.19
CA LYS A 370 -12.12 23.76 -32.96
C LYS A 370 -11.95 22.78 -31.79
N ILE A 371 -10.85 22.02 -31.80
CA ILE A 371 -10.54 20.99 -30.81
C ILE A 371 -9.53 21.54 -29.79
N LEU A 372 -9.85 21.30 -28.52
CA LEU A 372 -9.07 21.66 -27.35
C LEU A 372 -8.59 20.36 -26.66
N GLU A 373 -7.28 20.16 -26.60
CA GLU A 373 -6.64 19.02 -25.90
C GLU A 373 -6.11 19.46 -24.52
N SER A 374 -6.69 18.91 -23.45
CA SER A 374 -6.33 19.20 -22.05
C SER A 374 -6.04 17.92 -21.24
N GLU A 375 -5.25 18.02 -20.16
CA GLU A 375 -4.99 16.89 -19.26
C GLU A 375 -5.44 17.18 -17.82
N GLY A 376 -6.24 16.29 -17.20
CA GLY A 376 -6.68 16.49 -15.80
C GLY A 376 -7.28 15.29 -15.04
N TRP A 377 -7.55 15.49 -13.75
CA TRP A 377 -7.85 14.45 -12.73
C TRP A 377 -9.31 14.51 -12.20
N ILE A 378 -9.83 13.42 -11.58
CA ILE A 378 -11.23 13.32 -11.07
C ILE A 378 -11.31 12.57 -9.73
N ARG A 379 -11.98 13.15 -8.71
CA ARG A 379 -12.27 12.53 -7.40
C ARG A 379 -13.71 11.96 -7.33
N PHE A 380 -13.96 10.97 -6.48
CA PHE A 380 -15.31 10.46 -6.16
C PHE A 380 -15.35 9.78 -4.77
N ASP A 381 -16.51 9.75 -4.10
CA ASP A 381 -16.65 9.16 -2.75
C ASP A 381 -17.19 7.72 -2.80
N GLU A 382 -16.82 6.88 -1.83
CA GLU A 382 -17.24 5.49 -1.68
C GLU A 382 -17.68 5.20 -0.23
N ASN A 383 -18.12 3.96 0.05
CA ASN A 383 -18.64 3.51 1.34
C ASN A 383 -17.90 2.28 1.91
N LEU A 384 -16.69 2.00 1.42
CA LEU A 384 -15.82 0.94 1.93
C LEU A 384 -15.04 1.43 3.16
N LYS A 385 -15.74 1.51 4.30
CA LYS A 385 -15.15 1.98 5.57
C LYS A 385 -14.60 0.83 6.42
N TRP A 386 -13.48 1.05 7.09
CA TRP A 386 -12.94 0.18 8.15
C TRP A 386 -12.42 1.04 9.31
N LYS A 387 -12.16 0.43 10.48
CA LYS A 387 -11.43 1.11 11.55
C LYS A 387 -9.94 0.81 11.39
N THR A 388 -9.10 1.85 11.40
CA THR A 388 -7.64 1.71 11.30
C THR A 388 -7.08 0.74 12.36
N ILE A 389 -7.60 0.83 13.59
CA ILE A 389 -7.22 0.01 14.75
C ILE A 389 -7.39 -1.50 14.49
N GLU A 390 -8.44 -1.91 13.79
CA GLU A 390 -8.76 -3.34 13.52
C GLU A 390 -7.77 -4.00 12.55
N PHE A 391 -6.98 -3.21 11.81
CA PHE A 391 -6.10 -3.67 10.74
C PHE A 391 -4.69 -3.07 10.85
N GLY A 392 -4.15 -2.95 12.07
CA GLY A 392 -2.75 -2.55 12.27
C GLY A 392 -2.45 -1.10 11.92
N GLY A 393 -3.44 -0.20 12.00
CA GLY A 393 -3.29 1.23 11.77
C GLY A 393 -3.42 1.68 10.31
N ILE A 394 -3.75 0.79 9.37
CA ILE A 394 -3.85 1.13 7.94
C ILE A 394 -4.91 2.21 7.69
N GLU A 395 -4.50 3.37 7.19
CA GLU A 395 -5.37 4.49 6.84
C GLU A 395 -5.88 4.44 5.39
N ASP A 396 -5.09 3.92 4.46
CA ASP A 396 -5.44 3.85 3.04
C ASP A 396 -4.87 2.60 2.32
N ILE A 397 -5.53 2.19 1.24
CA ILE A 397 -5.11 1.06 0.39
C ILE A 397 -5.22 1.40 -1.10
N ARG A 398 -4.29 0.86 -1.91
CA ARG A 398 -4.35 0.93 -3.38
C ARG A 398 -5.24 -0.16 -3.95
N VAL A 399 -6.14 0.19 -4.86
CA VAL A 399 -7.14 -0.69 -5.49
C VAL A 399 -7.18 -0.43 -6.99
N LYS A 400 -7.53 -1.43 -7.81
CA LYS A 400 -7.62 -1.25 -9.27
C LYS A 400 -8.97 -0.67 -9.69
N VAL A 401 -9.00 -0.02 -10.85
CA VAL A 401 -10.23 0.59 -11.42
C VAL A 401 -11.38 -0.40 -11.54
N ASP A 402 -11.08 -1.67 -11.89
CA ASP A 402 -12.10 -2.73 -12.03
C ASP A 402 -12.48 -3.43 -10.71
N GLU A 403 -11.81 -3.12 -9.59
CA GLU A 403 -12.04 -3.73 -8.28
C GLU A 403 -13.07 -2.95 -7.43
N VAL A 404 -13.37 -1.70 -7.78
CA VAL A 404 -14.29 -0.81 -7.06
C VAL A 404 -15.38 -0.24 -7.96
N PHE A 405 -16.52 0.12 -7.37
CA PHE A 405 -17.63 0.79 -8.05
C PHE A 405 -17.18 2.14 -8.58
N ARG A 406 -17.48 2.38 -9.85
CA ARG A 406 -17.13 3.62 -10.56
C ARG A 406 -18.40 4.24 -11.17
N PRO A 407 -18.72 5.52 -10.90
CA PRO A 407 -19.79 6.20 -11.63
C PRO A 407 -19.45 6.32 -13.12
N ASP A 408 -20.43 6.06 -13.99
CA ASP A 408 -20.27 6.24 -15.43
C ASP A 408 -20.32 7.72 -15.82
N ILE A 409 -19.18 8.39 -15.66
CA ILE A 409 -18.94 9.75 -16.11
C ILE A 409 -18.49 9.72 -17.59
N THR A 410 -19.05 10.60 -18.42
CA THR A 410 -18.75 10.76 -19.84
C THR A 410 -18.60 12.24 -20.20
N LEU A 411 -17.93 12.55 -21.31
CA LEU A 411 -17.85 13.92 -21.83
C LEU A 411 -18.88 14.13 -22.94
N ILE A 412 -19.82 15.04 -22.72
CA ILE A 412 -20.89 15.37 -23.68
C ILE A 412 -20.31 16.08 -24.92
N ASN A 413 -19.35 16.99 -24.73
CA ASN A 413 -18.69 17.76 -25.80
C ASN A 413 -17.38 17.14 -26.29
N SER A 414 -17.24 15.82 -26.20
CA SER A 414 -16.06 15.09 -26.69
C SER A 414 -15.90 15.25 -28.21
N ALA A 415 -14.67 15.53 -28.65
CA ALA A 415 -14.27 15.45 -30.05
C ALA A 415 -13.78 14.04 -30.45
N ASP A 416 -13.61 13.14 -29.47
CA ASP A 416 -13.25 11.73 -29.66
C ASP A 416 -14.48 10.82 -29.55
N SER A 417 -14.51 9.72 -30.32
CA SER A 417 -15.66 8.82 -30.42
C SER A 417 -15.74 7.78 -29.29
N GLU A 418 -14.65 7.58 -28.56
CA GLU A 418 -14.60 6.70 -27.39
C GLU A 418 -14.67 7.50 -26.08
N ASN A 419 -15.27 6.90 -25.05
CA ASN A 419 -15.23 7.46 -23.70
C ASN A 419 -13.78 7.46 -23.20
N VAL A 420 -13.15 8.64 -23.16
CA VAL A 420 -11.75 8.82 -22.74
C VAL A 420 -11.47 8.21 -21.35
N LEU A 421 -12.48 8.27 -20.47
CA LEU A 421 -12.50 7.65 -19.12
C LEU A 421 -12.53 6.11 -19.10
N LYS A 422 -12.90 5.44 -20.20
CA LYS A 422 -12.79 3.97 -20.36
C LYS A 422 -11.47 3.55 -21.02
N ARG A 423 -10.79 4.49 -21.70
CA ARG A 423 -9.53 4.27 -22.42
C ARG A 423 -8.29 4.54 -21.56
N SER A 424 -8.39 5.48 -20.62
CA SER A 424 -7.27 5.88 -19.77
C SER A 424 -7.35 5.30 -18.35
N THR A 425 -6.61 4.21 -18.11
CA THR A 425 -5.47 4.14 -17.17
C THR A 425 -5.27 2.75 -16.56
N HIS A 426 -3.99 2.35 -16.44
CA HIS A 426 -3.55 1.32 -15.49
C HIS A 426 -3.18 1.92 -14.13
N SER A 427 -3.74 3.08 -13.75
CA SER A 427 -3.43 3.73 -12.48
C SER A 427 -4.30 3.16 -11.36
N ASP A 428 -3.66 2.79 -10.25
CA ASP A 428 -4.37 2.41 -9.04
C ASP A 428 -5.08 3.63 -8.43
N LEU A 429 -6.20 3.38 -7.78
CA LEU A 429 -6.93 4.33 -6.94
C LEU A 429 -6.45 4.17 -5.50
N ILE A 430 -6.56 5.23 -4.71
CA ILE A 430 -6.36 5.20 -3.26
C ILE A 430 -7.74 5.23 -2.61
N LEU A 431 -8.06 4.20 -1.82
CA LEU A 431 -9.25 4.13 -0.98
C LEU A 431 -8.83 4.37 0.47
N TRP A 432 -9.49 5.30 1.16
CA TRP A 432 -9.24 5.66 2.55
C TRP A 432 -10.16 4.91 3.53
N PHE A 433 -9.75 4.77 4.78
CA PHE A 433 -10.53 4.14 5.86
C PHE A 433 -11.87 4.84 6.12
N THR A 434 -11.92 6.14 5.80
CA THR A 434 -13.13 6.98 5.81
C THR A 434 -14.15 6.53 4.76
N GLY A 435 -13.76 5.71 3.79
CA GLY A 435 -14.54 5.34 2.60
C GLY A 435 -14.26 6.21 1.38
N GLU A 436 -13.50 7.29 1.50
CA GLU A 436 -13.24 8.21 0.37
C GLU A 436 -12.32 7.57 -0.67
N VAL A 437 -12.63 7.77 -1.97
CA VAL A 437 -11.77 7.32 -3.06
C VAL A 437 -11.07 8.50 -3.74
N PHE A 438 -9.82 8.28 -4.06
CA PHE A 438 -8.98 9.25 -4.73
C PHE A 438 -8.35 8.60 -5.96
N TRP A 439 -8.72 9.12 -7.13
CA TRP A 439 -8.24 8.66 -8.43
C TRP A 439 -7.59 9.83 -9.16
N MET A 440 -6.44 9.58 -9.78
CA MET A 440 -5.67 10.57 -10.53
C MET A 440 -5.28 10.00 -11.89
N PRO A 441 -6.25 9.75 -12.78
CA PRO A 441 -5.94 9.28 -14.11
C PRO A 441 -5.33 10.43 -14.91
N ALA A 442 -4.23 10.18 -15.63
CA ALA A 442 -3.73 11.11 -16.64
C ALA A 442 -4.61 10.99 -17.89
N ILE A 443 -5.62 11.86 -18.03
CA ILE A 443 -6.58 11.81 -19.13
C ILE A 443 -6.31 12.94 -20.12
N SER A 444 -5.87 12.62 -21.34
CA SER A 444 -5.85 13.60 -22.44
C SER A 444 -7.24 13.70 -23.07
N MET A 445 -7.97 14.74 -22.70
CA MET A 445 -9.36 15.02 -23.07
C MET A 445 -9.39 15.90 -24.32
N LYS A 446 -10.19 15.53 -25.33
CA LYS A 446 -10.41 16.37 -26.52
C LYS A 446 -11.82 16.94 -26.50
N THR A 447 -11.94 18.26 -26.40
CA THR A 447 -13.25 18.95 -26.30
C THR A 447 -13.47 19.90 -27.47
N LEU A 448 -14.74 20.07 -27.86
CA LEU A 448 -15.13 21.08 -28.86
C LEU A 448 -15.32 22.44 -28.17
N CYS A 449 -14.68 23.49 -28.69
CA CYS A 449 -14.89 24.87 -28.24
C CYS A 449 -15.35 25.80 -29.38
N GLN A 450 -16.28 26.72 -29.10
CA GLN A 450 -16.68 27.75 -30.06
C GLN A 450 -15.69 28.93 -30.06
N ILE A 451 -15.16 29.27 -31.23
CA ILE A 451 -14.10 30.28 -31.37
C ILE A 451 -14.64 31.57 -32.02
N ASN A 452 -14.40 32.69 -31.35
CA ASN A 452 -14.74 34.03 -31.80
C ASN A 452 -13.49 34.82 -32.22
N LEU A 453 -13.32 35.07 -33.52
CA LEU A 453 -12.11 35.73 -34.07
C LEU A 453 -12.28 37.24 -34.34
N VAL A 454 -13.36 37.87 -33.90
CA VAL A 454 -13.66 39.29 -34.23
C VAL A 454 -12.53 40.24 -33.82
N ASP A 455 -11.94 40.05 -32.63
CA ASP A 455 -10.87 40.89 -32.07
C ASP A 455 -9.47 40.29 -32.21
N TRP A 456 -9.29 39.28 -33.07
CA TRP A 456 -8.00 38.63 -33.28
C TRP A 456 -6.88 39.63 -33.64
N PRO A 457 -5.67 39.51 -33.05
CA PRO A 457 -5.17 38.47 -32.14
C PRO A 457 -5.38 38.79 -30.66
N PHE A 458 -6.09 39.87 -30.34
CA PHE A 458 -6.45 40.25 -28.96
C PHE A 458 -7.74 39.56 -28.51
N ASP A 459 -8.06 38.42 -29.13
CA ASP A 459 -9.28 37.66 -28.90
C ASP A 459 -9.30 37.02 -27.50
N GLN A 460 -10.46 37.11 -26.86
CA GLN A 460 -10.78 36.34 -25.65
C GLN A 460 -11.69 35.17 -26.06
N GLN A 461 -11.31 33.95 -25.67
CA GLN A 461 -12.11 32.75 -25.90
C GLN A 461 -12.64 32.22 -24.57
N THR A 462 -13.81 31.57 -24.58
CA THR A 462 -14.36 30.90 -23.39
C THR A 462 -14.31 29.39 -23.62
N CYS A 463 -13.21 28.75 -23.20
CA CYS A 463 -12.91 27.32 -23.35
C CYS A 463 -12.25 26.77 -22.06
N LEU A 464 -12.47 25.49 -21.75
CA LEU A 464 -12.00 24.74 -20.56
C LEU A 464 -10.45 24.60 -20.44
N PHE A 465 -9.79 24.87 -19.29
CA PHE A 465 -8.32 25.09 -19.25
C PHE A 465 -7.52 25.12 -17.90
N THR A 466 -6.20 24.82 -17.95
CA THR A 466 -5.00 25.61 -17.50
C THR A 466 -3.71 25.03 -18.16
N GLU A 467 -2.46 25.52 -17.97
CA GLU A 467 -1.85 26.66 -18.72
C GLU A 467 -1.14 26.23 -20.05
N ASN A 468 -0.57 27.13 -20.88
CA ASN A 468 0.39 26.80 -21.95
C ASN A 468 1.20 28.00 -22.52
N SER A 469 2.15 27.75 -23.44
CA SER A 469 3.04 28.78 -24.00
C SER A 469 2.41 29.80 -24.97
N GLU A 470 1.16 29.61 -25.42
CA GLU A 470 0.45 30.51 -26.36
C GLU A 470 -0.76 31.25 -25.75
N TRP A 471 -1.28 30.80 -24.61
CA TRP A 471 -2.52 31.31 -24.01
C TRP A 471 -2.40 31.47 -22.49
N ASP A 472 -2.92 32.58 -21.96
CA ASP A 472 -2.99 32.87 -20.53
C ASP A 472 -4.41 32.63 -19.98
N PRO A 473 -4.57 32.04 -18.79
CA PRO A 473 -5.86 31.91 -18.11
C PRO A 473 -6.24 33.25 -17.47
N ILE A 474 -7.44 33.76 -17.76
CA ILE A 474 -7.99 34.93 -17.06
C ILE A 474 -8.79 34.51 -15.83
N GLU A 475 -9.70 33.56 -15.99
CA GLU A 475 -10.74 33.23 -15.01
C GLU A 475 -11.24 31.80 -15.20
N SER A 476 -11.62 31.15 -14.10
CA SER A 476 -12.26 29.85 -14.06
C SER A 476 -13.59 29.89 -13.31
N THR A 477 -14.58 29.16 -13.83
CA THR A 477 -15.93 29.03 -13.27
C THR A 477 -16.33 27.55 -13.26
N CYS A 478 -17.24 27.19 -12.37
CA CYS A 478 -17.85 25.88 -12.29
C CYS A 478 -19.32 26.05 -11.94
N GLU A 479 -20.21 25.57 -12.80
CA GLU A 479 -21.66 25.63 -12.64
C GLU A 479 -22.24 24.21 -12.63
N TYR A 480 -23.03 23.89 -11.62
CA TYR A 480 -23.82 22.67 -11.56
C TYR A 480 -25.21 22.92 -12.15
N LYS A 481 -25.64 22.06 -13.08
CA LYS A 481 -26.95 22.16 -13.76
C LYS A 481 -27.66 20.81 -13.68
N MET A 482 -28.98 20.86 -13.47
CA MET A 482 -29.85 19.70 -13.61
C MET A 482 -30.68 19.87 -14.87
N HIS A 483 -30.51 18.96 -15.83
CA HIS A 483 -31.27 18.96 -17.08
C HIS A 483 -32.38 17.91 -17.00
N ASP A 484 -33.62 18.35 -17.25
CA ASP A 484 -34.78 17.48 -17.47
C ASP A 484 -34.88 17.23 -18.98
N TYR A 485 -34.73 15.97 -19.41
CA TYR A 485 -34.68 15.60 -20.82
C TYR A 485 -35.99 14.98 -21.33
N ASP A 486 -36.69 14.22 -20.47
CA ASP A 486 -37.97 13.58 -20.74
C ASP A 486 -38.73 13.39 -19.41
N GLU A 487 -39.99 13.86 -19.35
CA GLU A 487 -40.92 13.88 -18.19
C GLU A 487 -40.46 13.18 -16.90
N GLY A 488 -39.54 13.79 -16.15
CA GLY A 488 -39.09 13.33 -14.83
C GLY A 488 -37.77 12.56 -14.77
N VAL A 489 -37.00 12.50 -15.88
CA VAL A 489 -35.64 11.95 -15.90
C VAL A 489 -34.62 13.10 -15.87
N PHE A 490 -34.05 13.33 -14.69
CA PHE A 490 -33.05 14.38 -14.45
C PHE A 490 -31.62 13.87 -14.61
N TYR A 491 -30.82 14.59 -15.39
CA TYR A 491 -29.39 14.35 -15.53
C TYR A 491 -28.57 15.51 -14.93
N PRO A 492 -27.63 15.23 -14.01
CA PRO A 492 -26.71 16.23 -13.49
C PRO A 492 -25.58 16.50 -14.49
N GLU A 493 -25.35 17.76 -14.82
CA GLU A 493 -24.24 18.25 -15.62
C GLU A 493 -23.36 19.18 -14.78
N VAL A 494 -22.04 18.98 -14.85
CA VAL A 494 -21.05 19.88 -14.25
C VAL A 494 -20.36 20.64 -15.37
N VAL A 495 -20.76 21.90 -15.56
CA VAL A 495 -20.20 22.79 -16.57
C VAL A 495 -19.08 23.60 -15.94
N PHE A 496 -17.85 23.14 -16.14
CA PHE A 496 -16.70 24.03 -16.00
C PHE A 496 -16.77 25.12 -17.08
N GLY A 497 -16.17 26.28 -16.84
CA GLY A 497 -16.09 27.35 -17.82
C GLY A 497 -14.79 28.12 -17.58
N LEU A 498 -13.96 28.27 -18.60
CA LEU A 498 -12.67 28.96 -18.45
C LEU A 498 -12.48 29.99 -19.55
N LYS A 499 -11.72 31.04 -19.24
CA LYS A 499 -11.56 32.21 -20.10
C LYS A 499 -10.09 32.39 -20.48
N LEU A 500 -9.81 32.34 -21.77
CA LEU A 500 -8.48 32.36 -22.38
C LEU A 500 -8.16 33.72 -23.01
N GLN A 501 -6.89 34.14 -22.87
CA GLN A 501 -6.33 35.26 -23.64
C GLN A 501 -5.11 34.82 -24.45
N ARG A 502 -5.04 35.24 -25.71
CA ARG A 502 -3.91 34.89 -26.59
C ARG A 502 -2.66 35.72 -26.27
N LYS A 503 -1.49 35.09 -26.24
CA LYS A 503 -0.16 35.76 -26.19
C LYS A 503 0.11 36.47 -27.52
N THR A 504 -0.23 37.76 -27.58
CA THR A 504 -0.23 38.53 -28.85
C THR A 504 1.15 38.91 -29.39
N THR A 505 2.22 38.74 -28.61
CA THR A 505 3.57 39.26 -28.90
C THR A 505 4.09 38.85 -30.28
N ILE A 506 4.04 37.55 -30.62
CA ILE A 506 4.51 37.04 -31.91
C ILE A 506 3.72 37.66 -33.07
N TYR A 507 2.39 37.73 -32.95
CA TYR A 507 1.50 38.28 -33.98
C TYR A 507 1.67 39.79 -34.18
N ARG A 508 2.07 40.55 -33.15
CA ARG A 508 2.43 41.97 -33.29
C ARG A 508 3.62 42.15 -34.25
N TYR A 509 4.68 41.35 -34.09
CA TYR A 509 5.87 41.41 -34.94
C TYR A 509 5.67 40.75 -36.32
N ALA A 510 4.98 39.61 -36.37
CA ALA A 510 4.83 38.82 -37.60
C ALA A 510 3.72 39.31 -38.54
N VAL A 511 2.70 40.02 -38.04
CA VAL A 511 1.54 40.47 -38.83
C VAL A 511 1.35 41.98 -38.78
N TYR A 512 1.19 42.59 -37.60
CA TYR A 512 0.86 44.02 -37.52
C TYR A 512 1.97 44.93 -38.06
N ILE A 513 3.22 44.72 -37.64
CA ILE A 513 4.34 45.55 -38.10
C ILE A 513 4.50 45.46 -39.63
N PRO A 514 4.54 44.27 -40.28
CA PRO A 514 4.55 44.15 -41.74
C PRO A 514 3.38 44.85 -42.45
N VAL A 515 2.14 44.74 -41.93
CA VAL A 515 0.98 45.44 -42.51
C VAL A 515 1.14 46.96 -42.41
N ILE A 516 1.53 47.48 -41.23
CA ILE A 516 1.75 48.92 -41.02
C ILE A 516 2.88 49.43 -41.93
N CYS A 517 3.98 48.69 -42.05
CA CYS A 517 5.08 49.03 -42.97
C CYS A 517 4.61 49.03 -44.43
N ALA A 518 3.84 48.04 -44.87
CA ALA A 518 3.29 47.99 -46.24
C ALA A 518 2.34 49.17 -46.53
N LEU A 519 1.49 49.54 -45.57
CA LEU A 519 0.60 50.70 -45.69
C LEU A 519 1.38 52.02 -45.74
N LEU A 520 2.42 52.18 -44.91
CA LEU A 520 3.30 53.36 -44.94
C LEU A 520 4.08 53.47 -46.25
N LEU A 521 4.56 52.35 -46.81
CA LEU A 521 5.21 52.31 -48.13
C LEU A 521 4.22 52.67 -49.25
N ASN A 522 2.96 52.24 -49.16
CA ASN A 522 1.93 52.62 -50.13
C ASN A 522 1.59 54.13 -50.04
N LEU A 523 1.55 54.70 -48.84
CA LEU A 523 1.39 56.15 -48.65
C LEU A 523 2.59 56.94 -49.21
N MET A 524 3.83 56.44 -49.03
CA MET A 524 5.02 57.01 -49.66
C MET A 524 4.95 56.98 -51.21
N ALA A 525 4.26 55.98 -51.79
CA ALA A 525 4.04 55.91 -53.24
C ALA A 525 3.20 57.09 -53.79
N LEU A 526 2.41 57.76 -52.96
CA LEU A 526 1.62 58.94 -53.35
C LEU A 526 2.46 60.22 -53.48
N PHE A 527 3.60 60.30 -52.78
CA PHE A 527 4.55 61.42 -52.86
C PHE A 527 5.55 61.28 -54.04
N LEU A 528 5.56 60.13 -54.72
CA LEU A 528 6.35 59.91 -55.93
C LEU A 528 5.62 60.43 -57.17
N ASP A 529 6.36 61.19 -57.99
CA ASP A 529 5.89 61.71 -59.27
C ASP A 529 5.35 60.58 -60.19
N VAL A 530 4.31 60.89 -60.94
CA VAL A 530 3.53 59.95 -61.77
C VAL A 530 4.41 59.30 -62.85
N GLN A 531 5.45 59.99 -63.33
CA GLN A 531 6.38 59.47 -64.32
C GLN A 531 7.45 58.52 -63.72
N ASN A 532 7.57 58.44 -62.40
CA ASN A 532 8.63 57.66 -61.75
C ASN A 532 8.26 56.17 -61.66
N LYS A 533 9.00 55.33 -62.38
CA LYS A 533 8.83 53.86 -62.42
C LYS A 533 8.86 53.21 -61.03
N LEU A 534 9.55 53.79 -60.05
CA LEU A 534 9.59 53.29 -58.67
C LEU A 534 8.19 53.21 -58.03
N ARG A 535 7.27 54.10 -58.40
CA ARG A 535 5.88 54.11 -57.88
C ARG A 535 5.13 52.82 -58.23
N PHE A 536 5.33 52.29 -59.44
CA PHE A 536 4.73 51.03 -59.87
C PHE A 536 5.33 49.86 -59.08
N HIS A 537 6.66 49.78 -58.99
CA HIS A 537 7.34 48.71 -58.24
C HIS A 537 6.95 48.69 -56.75
N LEU A 538 6.83 49.87 -56.12
CA LEU A 538 6.44 49.97 -54.71
C LEU A 538 4.98 49.52 -54.50
N SER A 539 4.06 49.96 -55.36
CA SER A 539 2.66 49.51 -55.33
C SER A 539 2.54 47.99 -55.53
N THR A 540 3.25 47.43 -56.51
CA THR A 540 3.28 45.98 -56.76
C THR A 540 3.83 45.21 -55.55
N LEU A 541 4.90 45.70 -54.92
CA LEU A 541 5.46 45.08 -53.71
C LEU A 541 4.45 45.09 -52.55
N THR A 542 3.75 46.21 -52.33
CA THR A 542 2.72 46.30 -51.28
C THR A 542 1.52 45.38 -51.54
N PHE A 543 1.13 45.18 -52.81
CA PHE A 543 0.08 44.24 -53.17
C PHE A 543 0.48 42.79 -52.85
N PHE A 544 1.69 42.36 -53.27
CA PHE A 544 2.16 41.00 -53.00
C PHE A 544 2.38 40.73 -51.50
N THR A 545 2.90 41.69 -50.73
CA THR A 545 3.08 41.50 -49.28
C THR A 545 1.74 41.38 -48.56
N LEU A 546 0.75 42.23 -48.88
CA LEU A 546 -0.60 42.11 -48.32
C LEU A 546 -1.28 40.80 -48.74
N LEU A 547 -1.13 40.35 -50.00
CA LEU A 547 -1.65 39.07 -50.46
C LEU A 547 -1.05 37.88 -49.69
N ILE A 548 0.27 37.87 -49.47
CA ILE A 548 0.95 36.83 -48.68
C ILE A 548 0.44 36.82 -47.24
N ILE A 549 0.25 38.00 -46.62
CA ILE A 549 -0.27 38.11 -45.26
C ILE A 549 -1.73 37.62 -45.17
N ILE A 550 -2.58 37.95 -46.14
CA ILE A 550 -3.97 37.46 -46.19
C ILE A 550 -4.02 35.93 -46.39
N LEU A 551 -3.18 35.37 -47.26
CA LEU A 551 -3.06 33.92 -47.44
C LEU A 551 -2.55 33.22 -46.17
N TYR A 552 -1.58 33.80 -45.47
CA TYR A 552 -1.10 33.32 -44.18
C TYR A 552 -2.20 33.34 -43.11
N LEU A 553 -2.98 34.42 -43.02
CA LEU A 553 -4.11 34.52 -42.09
C LEU A 553 -5.20 33.51 -42.42
N GLY A 554 -5.58 33.34 -43.70
CA GLY A 554 -6.55 32.33 -44.13
C GLY A 554 -6.09 30.91 -43.79
N ALA A 555 -4.81 30.59 -44.02
CA ALA A 555 -4.23 29.31 -43.65
C ALA A 555 -4.17 29.09 -42.12
N LYS A 556 -3.86 30.11 -41.32
CA LYS A 556 -3.67 29.95 -39.87
C LYS A 556 -4.98 29.99 -39.06
N LEU A 557 -6.00 30.69 -39.55
CA LEU A 557 -7.27 30.89 -38.83
C LEU A 557 -8.38 29.90 -39.22
N GLY A 558 -8.26 29.24 -40.37
CA GLY A 558 -9.24 28.27 -40.85
C GLY A 558 -10.59 28.88 -41.26
N PHE A 559 -11.54 28.00 -41.60
CA PHE A 559 -12.87 28.40 -42.08
C PHE A 559 -13.94 27.96 -41.07
N GLY A 560 -14.54 28.92 -40.36
CA GLY A 560 -15.69 28.64 -39.48
C GLY A 560 -15.80 29.44 -38.18
N SER A 561 -15.13 30.57 -38.04
CA SER A 561 -15.29 31.47 -36.89
C SER A 561 -16.64 32.21 -36.93
N LEU A 562 -17.10 32.67 -35.75
CA LEU A 562 -18.31 33.50 -35.61
C LEU A 562 -18.20 34.89 -36.28
N GLY A 563 -17.00 35.29 -36.71
CA GLY A 563 -16.77 36.56 -37.41
C GLY A 563 -15.40 36.65 -38.05
N LEU A 564 -15.28 37.54 -39.04
CA LEU A 564 -14.03 37.88 -39.73
C LEU A 564 -13.15 38.80 -38.86
N PRO A 565 -11.84 38.50 -38.71
CA PRO A 565 -10.89 39.34 -37.99
C PRO A 565 -10.86 40.79 -38.49
N LYS A 566 -10.74 41.75 -37.57
CA LYS A 566 -10.55 43.18 -37.91
C LYS A 566 -9.33 43.44 -38.79
N VAL A 567 -8.25 42.64 -38.68
CA VAL A 567 -7.04 42.75 -39.54
C VAL A 567 -7.30 42.35 -41.00
N SER A 568 -8.37 41.59 -41.27
CA SER A 568 -8.76 41.14 -42.62
C SER A 568 -9.82 42.04 -43.28
N LYS A 569 -10.27 43.10 -42.59
CA LYS A 569 -11.23 44.09 -43.06
C LYS A 569 -10.54 45.42 -43.37
#